data_AF-A0A7C1I648-F1
#
_entry.id   AF-A0A7C1I648-F1
#
_cell.length_a   1.000
_cell.length_b   1.000
_cell.length_c   1.000
_cell.angle_alpha   90.00
_cell.angle_beta   90.00
_cell.angle_gamma   90.00
#
_symmetry.space_group_name_H-M   'P 1'
#
loop_
_entity.id
_entity.type
_entity.pdbx_description
1 polymer ?
#
loop_
_entity_poly.entity_id
_entity_poly.type
_entity_poly.pdbx_seq_one_letter_code
_entity_poly.pdbx_strand_id
1 'polypeptide(L)'
;EYLVAVGGGSVIDVAKLASFNYGVPFISVPTAASHDGIASPRASIKERGGSTSKQARSPVAVLADTAVISKAPYRMLASGCADVISNLTAILDWKLAWRLKREYYSTFAVALAKTAADLLMENAEYIKPGIEESSWIAVKSMIVSGVAMSVANSSRPASGAEHMFSHALDRISPGKSMHGEQCGVGAIMMMYLHGGDWQSIRRALKEIGAPTTARELGVAREDVIKALLMAQKIRPRRYTVLGADGISPEAAEHLVKVTGVA
;
A
#
# COMPACT_ATOMS: atom_id res chain seq x y z
N GLU A 1 -14.58 22.55 15.64
CA GLU A 1 -13.20 23.00 15.91
C GLU A 1 -12.16 21.97 15.47
N TYR A 2 -12.38 20.66 15.68
CA TYR A 2 -11.56 19.57 15.12
C TYR A 2 -12.43 18.32 14.92
N LEU A 3 -11.93 17.32 14.19
CA LEU A 3 -12.52 16.00 14.03
C LEU A 3 -11.63 14.93 14.65
N VAL A 4 -12.23 14.02 15.40
CA VAL A 4 -11.56 12.82 15.94
C VAL A 4 -12.26 11.60 15.36
N ALA A 5 -11.49 10.67 14.81
CA ALA A 5 -12.02 9.39 14.35
C ALA A 5 -11.41 8.24 15.13
N VAL A 6 -12.28 7.44 15.73
CA VAL A 6 -11.92 6.23 16.46
C VAL A 6 -12.49 5.04 15.70
N GLY A 7 -11.62 4.20 15.13
CA GLY A 7 -12.06 3.02 14.38
C GLY A 7 -11.02 2.44 13.43
N GLY A 8 -11.44 1.50 12.58
CA GLY A 8 -10.60 0.97 11.51
C GLY A 8 -10.43 1.93 10.32
N GLY A 9 -9.63 1.52 9.33
CA GLY A 9 -9.24 2.36 8.19
C GLY A 9 -10.38 3.11 7.48
N SER A 10 -11.53 2.46 7.25
CA SER A 10 -12.69 3.11 6.62
C SER A 10 -13.24 4.30 7.41
N VAL A 11 -13.30 4.18 8.75
CA VAL A 11 -13.80 5.26 9.62
C VAL A 11 -12.81 6.42 9.60
N ILE A 12 -11.52 6.10 9.70
CA ILE A 12 -10.43 7.08 9.60
C ILE A 12 -10.47 7.82 8.26
N ASP A 13 -10.61 7.11 7.14
CA ASP A 13 -10.60 7.70 5.80
C ASP A 13 -11.80 8.62 5.53
N VAL A 14 -13.00 8.23 5.97
CA VAL A 14 -14.20 9.08 5.85
C VAL A 14 -14.05 10.35 6.66
N ALA A 15 -13.62 10.25 7.91
CA ALA A 15 -13.45 11.42 8.78
C ALA A 15 -12.31 12.33 8.31
N LYS A 16 -11.21 11.76 7.84
CA LYS A 16 -10.09 12.50 7.23
C LYS A 16 -10.54 13.28 5.99
N LEU A 17 -11.32 12.67 5.11
CA LEU A 17 -11.87 13.38 3.95
C LEU A 17 -12.85 14.48 4.37
N ALA A 18 -13.71 14.22 5.35
CA ALA A 18 -14.60 15.24 5.90
C ALA A 18 -13.80 16.43 6.48
N SER A 19 -12.76 16.16 7.26
CA SER A 19 -11.89 17.19 7.83
C SER A 19 -11.24 18.08 6.79
N PHE A 20 -10.81 17.47 5.67
CA PHE A 20 -10.24 18.19 4.54
C PHE A 20 -11.26 19.10 3.88
N ASN A 21 -12.49 18.60 3.63
CA ASN A 21 -13.54 19.38 3.00
C ASN A 21 -14.04 20.55 3.86
N TYR A 22 -14.08 20.36 5.19
CA TYR A 22 -14.53 21.40 6.14
C TYR A 22 -13.38 22.28 6.67
N GLY A 23 -12.14 22.03 6.26
CA GLY A 23 -10.98 22.83 6.68
C GLY A 23 -10.66 22.75 8.17
N VAL A 24 -11.02 21.65 8.85
CA VAL A 24 -10.79 21.47 10.30
C VAL A 24 -9.65 20.49 10.58
N PRO A 25 -8.88 20.66 11.68
CA PRO A 25 -7.88 19.69 12.11
C PRO A 25 -8.47 18.28 12.33
N PHE A 26 -7.65 17.25 12.10
CA PHE A 26 -8.04 15.84 12.20
C PHE A 26 -7.12 15.04 13.12
N ILE A 27 -7.70 14.29 14.05
CA ILE A 27 -6.99 13.37 14.94
C ILE A 27 -7.40 11.93 14.57
N SER A 28 -6.40 11.12 14.27
CA SER A 28 -6.56 9.71 13.90
C SER A 28 -6.35 8.82 15.13
N VAL A 29 -7.36 8.03 15.50
CA VAL A 29 -7.28 7.07 16.62
C VAL A 29 -7.60 5.67 16.07
N PRO A 30 -6.65 5.04 15.33
CA PRO A 30 -6.91 3.77 14.69
C PRO A 30 -7.10 2.65 15.72
N THR A 31 -8.17 1.87 15.58
CA THR A 31 -8.40 0.64 16.36
C THR A 31 -8.01 -0.63 15.59
N ALA A 32 -7.60 -0.48 14.34
CA ALA A 32 -7.04 -1.52 13.49
C ALA A 32 -6.07 -0.90 12.47
N ALA A 33 -5.03 -1.63 12.09
CA ALA A 33 -3.96 -1.13 11.25
C ALA A 33 -3.91 -1.89 9.90
N SER A 34 -4.76 -1.49 8.95
CA SER A 34 -4.95 -2.20 7.67
C SER A 34 -4.20 -1.64 6.46
N HIS A 35 -3.68 -0.42 6.56
CA HIS A 35 -2.94 0.33 5.55
C HIS A 35 -2.36 1.62 6.18
N ASP A 36 -1.45 2.30 5.48
CA ASP A 36 -0.80 3.52 5.99
C ASP A 36 -1.69 4.78 6.03
N GLY A 37 -2.95 4.64 5.59
CA GLY A 37 -4.01 5.66 5.68
C GLY A 37 -4.25 6.17 7.11
N ILE A 38 -3.84 5.44 8.13
CA ILE A 38 -3.92 5.87 9.53
C ILE A 38 -3.10 7.15 9.81
N ALA A 39 -2.09 7.44 8.99
CA ALA A 39 -1.17 8.57 9.17
C ALA A 39 -0.91 9.38 7.88
N SER A 40 -1.52 9.01 6.75
CA SER A 40 -1.23 9.62 5.44
C SER A 40 -2.22 10.71 5.02
N PRO A 41 -1.83 11.62 4.10
CA PRO A 41 -2.71 12.62 3.50
C PRO A 41 -3.62 12.07 2.37
N ARG A 42 -3.89 10.75 2.37
CA ARG A 42 -4.68 10.08 1.33
C ARG A 42 -5.82 9.31 1.97
N ALA A 43 -7.04 9.43 1.46
CA ALA A 43 -8.21 8.70 1.96
C ALA A 43 -8.69 7.69 0.90
N SER A 44 -8.88 6.42 1.27
CA SER A 44 -9.47 5.39 0.42
C SER A 44 -10.99 5.36 0.64
N ILE A 45 -11.76 5.79 -0.35
CA ILE A 45 -13.23 5.89 -0.23
C ILE A 45 -13.88 4.84 -1.13
N LYS A 46 -14.76 4.02 -0.55
CA LYS A 46 -15.57 3.06 -1.30
C LYS A 46 -16.64 3.79 -2.12
N GLU A 47 -16.71 3.48 -3.40
CA GLU A 47 -17.69 3.98 -4.37
C GLU A 47 -18.36 2.80 -5.11
N ARG A 48 -19.42 3.05 -5.90
CA ARG A 48 -20.20 2.00 -6.60
C ARG A 48 -19.39 1.12 -7.56
N GLY A 49 -18.14 1.44 -7.85
CA GLY A 49 -17.25 0.70 -8.76
C GLY A 49 -15.88 0.31 -8.17
N GLY A 50 -15.74 0.29 -6.85
CA GLY A 50 -14.48 -0.05 -6.16
C GLY A 50 -14.02 1.05 -5.20
N SER A 51 -12.76 1.01 -4.76
CA SER A 51 -12.19 2.06 -3.92
C SER A 51 -11.46 3.13 -4.73
N THR A 52 -11.66 4.39 -4.37
CA THR A 52 -10.97 5.54 -4.97
C THR A 52 -10.11 6.25 -3.92
N SER A 53 -8.81 6.39 -4.22
CA SER A 53 -7.88 7.16 -3.38
C SER A 53 -8.01 8.67 -3.65
N LYS A 54 -8.56 9.41 -2.69
CA LYS A 54 -8.73 10.87 -2.74
C LYS A 54 -7.64 11.60 -1.97
N GLN A 55 -7.33 12.81 -2.42
CA GLN A 55 -6.46 13.71 -1.66
C GLN A 55 -7.19 14.18 -0.40
N ALA A 56 -6.47 14.20 0.71
CA ALA A 56 -6.94 14.74 1.98
C ALA A 56 -5.78 15.45 2.69
N ARG A 57 -5.91 15.67 4.00
CA ARG A 57 -4.86 16.22 4.85
C ARG A 57 -4.32 15.16 5.79
N SER A 58 -3.02 15.23 6.10
CA SER A 58 -2.41 14.40 7.14
C SER A 58 -3.02 14.75 8.51
N PRO A 59 -3.27 13.76 9.39
CA PRO A 59 -3.74 14.04 10.75
C PRO A 59 -2.74 14.92 11.52
N VAL A 60 -3.25 15.79 12.39
CA VAL A 60 -2.42 16.60 13.30
C VAL A 60 -1.86 15.77 14.46
N ALA A 61 -2.51 14.64 14.77
CA ALA A 61 -2.07 13.66 15.76
C ALA A 61 -2.57 12.26 15.40
N VAL A 62 -1.76 11.25 15.70
CA VAL A 62 -2.13 9.82 15.62
C VAL A 62 -1.99 9.20 16.99
N LEU A 63 -3.08 8.67 17.55
CA LEU A 63 -3.09 7.94 18.82
C LEU A 63 -3.34 6.47 18.52
N ALA A 64 -2.26 5.70 18.37
CA ALA A 64 -2.33 4.28 18.04
C ALA A 64 -2.06 3.44 19.29
N ASP A 65 -3.13 3.08 20.00
CA ASP A 65 -3.06 2.14 21.13
C ASP A 65 -2.82 0.72 20.61
N THR A 66 -1.61 0.22 20.81
CA THR A 66 -1.17 -1.08 20.29
C THR A 66 -1.84 -2.25 21.01
N ALA A 67 -2.27 -2.10 22.26
CA ALA A 67 -3.02 -3.10 23.00
C ALA A 67 -4.48 -3.23 22.50
N VAL A 68 -5.03 -2.16 21.92
CA VAL A 68 -6.30 -2.20 21.19
C VAL A 68 -6.11 -2.80 19.80
N ILE A 69 -5.11 -2.32 19.05
CA ILE A 69 -4.85 -2.77 17.67
C ILE A 69 -4.50 -4.26 17.62
N SER A 70 -3.77 -4.79 18.61
CA SER A 70 -3.40 -6.21 18.68
C SER A 70 -4.60 -7.15 18.83
N LYS A 71 -5.75 -6.64 19.27
CA LYS A 71 -7.02 -7.37 19.39
C LYS A 71 -7.86 -7.35 18.11
N ALA A 72 -7.51 -6.52 17.12
CA ALA A 72 -8.18 -6.51 15.83
C ALA A 72 -7.89 -7.79 15.04
N PRO A 73 -8.72 -8.17 14.05
CA PRO A 73 -8.43 -9.32 13.20
C PRO A 73 -7.04 -9.22 12.58
N TYR A 74 -6.18 -10.22 12.85
CA TYR A 74 -4.77 -10.21 12.43
C TYR A 74 -4.56 -9.95 10.94
N ARG A 75 -5.50 -10.43 10.10
CA ARG A 75 -5.52 -10.15 8.65
C ARG A 75 -5.39 -8.66 8.33
N MET A 76 -5.97 -7.77 9.15
CA MET A 76 -5.82 -6.33 8.99
C MET A 76 -4.37 -5.91 9.19
N LEU A 77 -3.73 -6.34 10.28
CA LEU A 77 -2.32 -6.05 10.54
C LEU A 77 -1.42 -6.55 9.41
N ALA A 78 -1.61 -7.79 8.97
CA ALA A 78 -0.87 -8.38 7.86
C ALA A 78 -1.06 -7.60 6.55
N SER A 79 -2.29 -7.17 6.25
CA SER A 79 -2.58 -6.26 5.12
C SER A 79 -1.80 -4.96 5.24
N GLY A 80 -1.80 -4.32 6.41
CA GLY A 80 -1.08 -3.06 6.61
C GLY A 80 0.43 -3.22 6.46
N CYS A 81 1.01 -4.34 6.90
CA CYS A 81 2.43 -4.63 6.66
C CYS A 81 2.72 -4.81 5.16
N ALA A 82 1.85 -5.54 4.44
CA ALA A 82 2.00 -5.76 3.01
C ALA A 82 1.92 -4.44 2.20
N ASP A 83 1.06 -3.52 2.63
CA ASP A 83 0.96 -2.17 2.08
C ASP A 83 2.28 -1.41 2.20
N VAL A 84 2.89 -1.39 3.39
CA VAL A 84 4.15 -0.67 3.62
C VAL A 84 5.35 -1.36 2.96
N ILE A 85 5.40 -2.69 2.91
CA ILE A 85 6.45 -3.42 2.17
C ILE A 85 6.44 -3.02 0.68
N SER A 86 5.26 -2.69 0.14
CA SER A 86 5.11 -2.23 -1.25
C SER A 86 5.83 -0.90 -1.55
N ASN A 87 6.21 -0.13 -0.51
CA ASN A 87 7.04 1.06 -0.65
C ASN A 87 8.36 0.77 -1.38
N LEU A 88 8.91 -0.45 -1.25
CA LEU A 88 10.16 -0.84 -1.91
C LEU A 88 10.07 -0.72 -3.44
N THR A 89 8.93 -1.02 -4.05
CA THR A 89 8.74 -0.85 -5.50
C THR A 89 8.30 0.56 -5.85
N ALA A 90 7.51 1.22 -4.98
CA ALA A 90 7.09 2.60 -5.18
C ALA A 90 8.28 3.58 -5.28
N ILE A 91 9.28 3.44 -4.40
CA ILE A 91 10.47 4.29 -4.44
C ILE A 91 11.33 4.03 -5.68
N LEU A 92 11.36 2.81 -6.20
CA LEU A 92 12.06 2.47 -7.45
C LEU A 92 11.38 3.12 -8.65
N ASP A 93 10.05 3.05 -8.71
CA ASP A 93 9.26 3.75 -9.73
C ASP A 93 9.46 5.26 -9.66
N TRP A 94 9.50 5.82 -8.46
CA TRP A 94 9.72 7.25 -8.30
C TRP A 94 11.13 7.67 -8.76
N LYS A 95 12.15 6.87 -8.42
CA LYS A 95 13.53 7.09 -8.87
C LYS A 95 13.66 6.96 -10.39
N LEU A 96 12.96 6.02 -11.00
CA LEU A 96 12.90 5.88 -12.46
C LEU A 96 12.24 7.11 -13.10
N ALA A 97 11.10 7.56 -12.59
CA ALA A 97 10.41 8.75 -13.07
C ALA A 97 11.24 10.03 -12.92
N TRP A 98 11.99 10.17 -11.83
CA TRP A 98 12.94 11.26 -11.65
C TRP A 98 14.03 11.25 -12.73
N ARG A 99 14.65 10.09 -12.98
CA ARG A 99 15.74 9.95 -13.96
C ARG A 99 15.26 10.19 -15.39
N LEU A 100 14.10 9.65 -15.76
CA LEU A 100 13.62 9.65 -17.14
C LEU A 100 12.70 10.82 -17.47
N LYS A 101 11.82 11.23 -16.55
CA LYS A 101 10.80 12.26 -16.77
C LYS A 101 11.07 13.56 -16.02
N ARG A 102 12.16 13.63 -15.24
CA ARG A 102 12.53 14.80 -14.42
C ARG A 102 11.43 15.22 -13.45
N GLU A 103 10.66 14.26 -12.95
CA GLU A 103 9.74 14.51 -11.84
C GLU A 103 10.49 14.98 -10.58
N TYR A 104 9.83 15.77 -9.74
CA TYR A 104 10.34 16.07 -8.40
C TYR A 104 10.66 14.79 -7.64
N TYR A 105 11.75 14.78 -6.86
CA TYR A 105 12.22 13.62 -6.11
C TYR A 105 12.79 14.05 -4.76
N SER A 106 12.24 13.52 -3.67
CA SER A 106 12.72 13.80 -2.30
C SER A 106 13.49 12.60 -1.77
N THR A 107 14.81 12.75 -1.61
CA THR A 107 15.66 11.73 -0.98
C THR A 107 15.26 11.49 0.47
N PHE A 108 14.78 12.51 1.18
CA PHE A 108 14.31 12.39 2.56
C PHE A 108 13.04 11.53 2.65
N ALA A 109 12.04 11.78 1.77
CA ALA A 109 10.84 10.96 1.73
C ALA A 109 11.14 9.51 1.35
N VAL A 110 12.08 9.29 0.42
CA VAL A 110 12.52 7.94 0.03
C VAL A 110 13.22 7.24 1.19
N ALA A 111 14.08 7.92 1.95
CA ALA A 111 14.73 7.34 3.11
C ALA A 111 13.69 6.86 4.15
N LEU A 112 12.71 7.70 4.48
CA LEU A 112 11.63 7.34 5.41
C LEU A 112 10.84 6.12 4.93
N ALA A 113 10.37 6.13 3.67
CA ALA A 113 9.57 5.04 3.13
C ALA A 113 10.36 3.72 3.03
N LYS A 114 11.64 3.80 2.66
CA LYS A 114 12.53 2.63 2.64
C LYS A 114 12.75 2.08 4.05
N THR A 115 13.06 2.92 5.03
CA THR A 115 13.24 2.50 6.43
C THR A 115 11.98 1.83 6.99
N ALA A 116 10.79 2.36 6.68
CA ALA A 116 9.53 1.74 7.10
C ALA A 116 9.36 0.31 6.55
N ALA A 117 9.69 0.10 5.27
CA ALA A 117 9.59 -1.20 4.63
C ALA A 117 10.69 -2.16 5.08
N ASP A 118 11.95 -1.69 5.15
CA ASP A 118 13.08 -2.49 5.63
C ASP A 118 12.82 -3.04 7.04
N LEU A 119 12.28 -2.21 7.94
CA LEU A 119 11.93 -2.64 9.30
C LEU A 119 10.96 -3.83 9.30
N LEU A 120 9.98 -3.85 8.38
CA LEU A 120 9.06 -4.97 8.26
C LEU A 120 9.70 -6.20 7.62
N MET A 121 10.56 -6.00 6.62
CA MET A 121 11.30 -7.08 5.97
C MET A 121 12.23 -7.79 6.96
N GLU A 122 12.96 -7.03 7.78
CA GLU A 122 13.90 -7.54 8.78
C GLU A 122 13.20 -8.24 9.95
N ASN A 123 11.95 -7.88 10.25
CA ASN A 123 11.20 -8.40 11.39
C ASN A 123 10.03 -9.31 10.98
N ALA A 124 9.95 -9.72 9.72
CA ALA A 124 8.80 -10.46 9.17
C ALA A 124 8.48 -11.74 9.95
N GLU A 125 9.51 -12.46 10.42
CA GLU A 125 9.36 -13.66 11.23
C GLU A 125 8.79 -13.42 12.64
N TYR A 126 8.91 -12.21 13.18
CA TYR A 126 8.43 -11.83 14.52
C TYR A 126 7.00 -11.27 14.49
N ILE A 127 6.50 -10.86 13.33
CA ILE A 127 5.13 -10.34 13.18
C ILE A 127 4.19 -11.56 13.11
N LYS A 128 3.54 -11.86 14.23
CA LYS A 128 2.65 -13.01 14.42
C LYS A 128 1.33 -12.62 15.11
N PRO A 129 0.24 -13.41 14.92
CA PRO A 129 -1.04 -13.17 15.56
C PRO A 129 -0.96 -13.32 17.08
N GLY A 130 -1.72 -12.50 17.80
CA GLY A 130 -1.85 -12.59 19.27
C GLY A 130 -0.69 -11.98 20.07
N ILE A 131 0.26 -11.32 19.41
CA ILE A 131 1.42 -10.66 20.04
C ILE A 131 1.28 -9.15 19.87
N GLU A 132 1.39 -8.38 20.96
CA GLU A 132 1.24 -6.93 20.90
C GLU A 132 2.43 -6.27 20.18
N GLU A 133 3.62 -6.81 20.37
CA GLU A 133 4.87 -6.37 19.76
C GLU A 133 4.81 -6.40 18.22
N SER A 134 4.06 -7.34 17.64
CA SER A 134 3.73 -7.33 16.20
C SER A 134 3.07 -6.02 15.78
N SER A 135 2.15 -5.52 16.61
CA SER A 135 1.47 -4.24 16.38
C SER A 135 2.42 -3.06 16.58
N TRP A 136 3.38 -3.14 17.51
CA TRP A 136 4.37 -2.08 17.69
C TRP A 136 5.18 -1.86 16.41
N ILE A 137 5.70 -2.94 15.83
CA ILE A 137 6.52 -2.90 14.62
C ILE A 137 5.67 -2.39 13.45
N ALA A 138 4.52 -3.02 13.20
CA ALA A 138 3.65 -2.72 12.07
C ALA A 138 3.14 -1.26 12.07
N VAL A 139 2.62 -0.80 13.22
CA VAL A 139 2.06 0.55 13.34
C VAL A 139 3.12 1.62 13.17
N LYS A 140 4.32 1.44 13.75
CA LYS A 140 5.46 2.36 13.56
C LYS A 140 5.79 2.50 12.08
N SER A 141 5.90 1.39 11.35
CA SER A 141 6.16 1.40 9.91
C SER A 141 5.06 2.10 9.11
N MET A 142 3.78 1.87 9.42
CA MET A 142 2.66 2.55 8.76
C MET A 142 2.66 4.06 9.00
N ILE A 143 2.98 4.50 10.23
CA ILE A 143 3.11 5.93 10.56
C ILE A 143 4.23 6.56 9.73
N VAL A 144 5.41 5.93 9.69
CA VAL A 144 6.56 6.44 8.93
C VAL A 144 6.26 6.50 7.42
N SER A 145 5.54 5.52 6.86
CA SER A 145 5.05 5.56 5.47
C SER A 145 4.14 6.77 5.21
N GLY A 146 3.19 7.02 6.12
CA GLY A 146 2.31 8.20 6.07
C GLY A 146 3.05 9.54 6.14
N VAL A 147 4.07 9.63 7.00
CA VAL A 147 4.93 10.81 7.11
C VAL A 147 5.76 11.00 5.83
N ALA A 148 6.29 9.94 5.24
CA ALA A 148 7.03 10.01 3.97
C ALA A 148 6.19 10.67 2.86
N MET A 149 4.90 10.31 2.75
CA MET A 149 3.98 10.96 1.80
C MET A 149 3.77 12.44 2.09
N SER A 150 3.71 12.81 3.37
CA SER A 150 3.56 14.21 3.79
C SER A 150 4.80 15.04 3.42
N VAL A 151 6.00 14.51 3.67
CA VAL A 151 7.28 15.11 3.24
C VAL A 151 7.32 15.30 1.73
N ALA A 152 6.90 14.29 0.96
CA ALA A 152 6.91 14.32 -0.49
C ALA A 152 5.82 15.23 -1.09
N ASN A 153 4.84 15.66 -0.29
CA ASN A 153 3.57 16.23 -0.76
C ASN A 153 2.95 15.41 -1.90
N SER A 154 3.06 14.08 -1.81
CA SER A 154 2.72 13.14 -2.88
C SER A 154 2.64 11.73 -2.31
N SER A 155 1.84 10.87 -2.94
CA SER A 155 1.86 9.44 -2.63
C SER A 155 3.06 8.70 -3.23
N ARG A 156 3.90 9.35 -4.04
CA ARG A 156 5.05 8.73 -4.71
C ARG A 156 5.95 7.82 -3.84
N PRO A 157 6.31 8.16 -2.58
CA PRO A 157 7.17 7.28 -1.77
C PRO A 157 6.49 5.96 -1.35
N ALA A 158 5.17 5.89 -1.38
CA ALA A 158 4.40 4.74 -0.91
C ALA A 158 3.42 4.20 -1.96
N SER A 159 3.47 4.68 -3.21
CA SER A 159 2.51 4.29 -4.25
C SER A 159 3.13 4.41 -5.64
N GLY A 160 3.46 3.28 -6.24
CA GLY A 160 3.94 3.09 -7.61
C GLY A 160 3.00 2.23 -8.44
N ALA A 161 3.57 1.40 -9.30
CA ALA A 161 2.87 0.46 -10.17
C ALA A 161 2.12 -0.62 -9.38
N GLU A 162 2.62 -1.02 -8.22
CA GLU A 162 1.95 -2.02 -7.36
C GLU A 162 0.59 -1.53 -6.85
N HIS A 163 0.50 -0.24 -6.49
CA HIS A 163 -0.77 0.41 -6.16
C HIS A 163 -1.68 0.62 -7.37
N MET A 164 -1.10 0.89 -8.55
CA MET A 164 -1.87 0.99 -9.79
C MET A 164 -2.49 -0.36 -10.16
N PHE A 165 -1.76 -1.45 -9.95
CA PHE A 165 -2.30 -2.81 -10.02
C PHE A 165 -3.42 -3.05 -9.00
N SER A 166 -3.22 -2.71 -7.72
CA SER A 166 -4.27 -2.85 -6.69
C SER A 166 -5.55 -2.11 -7.07
N HIS A 167 -5.45 -0.84 -7.47
CA HIS A 167 -6.61 -0.06 -7.89
C HIS A 167 -7.30 -0.61 -9.16
N ALA A 168 -6.55 -1.22 -10.07
CA ALA A 168 -7.14 -1.91 -11.22
C ALA A 168 -7.87 -3.18 -10.79
N LEU A 169 -7.29 -3.97 -9.90
CA LEU A 169 -7.89 -5.19 -9.36
C LEU A 169 -9.17 -4.88 -8.57
N ASP A 170 -9.19 -3.80 -7.78
CA ASP A 170 -10.38 -3.33 -7.06
C ASP A 170 -11.56 -2.98 -7.98
N ARG A 171 -11.29 -2.55 -9.23
CA ARG A 171 -12.34 -2.28 -10.23
C ARG A 171 -12.86 -3.56 -10.89
N ILE A 172 -12.01 -4.57 -11.01
CA ILE A 172 -12.32 -5.83 -11.70
C ILE A 172 -13.03 -6.79 -10.75
N SER A 173 -12.52 -6.92 -9.52
CA SER A 173 -12.97 -7.89 -8.52
C SER A 173 -13.15 -7.20 -7.15
N PRO A 174 -14.13 -6.27 -7.03
CA PRO A 174 -14.31 -5.44 -5.85
C PRO A 174 -14.60 -6.27 -4.58
N GLY A 175 -13.91 -5.94 -3.49
CA GLY A 175 -14.18 -6.48 -2.15
C GLY A 175 -13.72 -7.92 -1.90
N LYS A 176 -12.92 -8.52 -2.81
CA LYS A 176 -12.36 -9.87 -2.63
C LYS A 176 -11.18 -9.93 -1.67
N SER A 177 -10.35 -8.89 -1.65
CA SER A 177 -9.13 -8.77 -0.84
C SER A 177 -9.01 -7.38 -0.22
N MET A 178 -8.14 -7.23 0.77
CA MET A 178 -7.82 -5.93 1.36
C MET A 178 -6.79 -5.19 0.49
N HIS A 179 -6.81 -3.86 0.55
CA HIS A 179 -5.92 -3.01 -0.24
C HIS A 179 -4.45 -3.39 -0.09
N GLY A 180 -3.96 -3.52 1.14
CA GLY A 180 -2.56 -3.86 1.40
C GLY A 180 -2.16 -5.25 0.91
N GLU A 181 -3.07 -6.22 0.93
CA GLU A 181 -2.84 -7.55 0.35
C GLU A 181 -2.59 -7.47 -1.17
N GLN A 182 -3.40 -6.65 -1.87
CA GLN A 182 -3.24 -6.42 -3.29
C GLN A 182 -1.94 -5.67 -3.61
N CYS A 183 -1.60 -4.64 -2.81
CA CYS A 183 -0.34 -3.90 -2.95
C CYS A 183 0.88 -4.81 -2.74
N GLY A 184 0.85 -5.70 -1.73
CA GLY A 184 1.92 -6.66 -1.47
C GLY A 184 2.14 -7.64 -2.64
N VAL A 185 1.06 -8.24 -3.16
CA VAL A 185 1.15 -9.11 -4.35
C VAL A 185 1.63 -8.32 -5.58
N GLY A 186 1.15 -7.09 -5.75
CA GLY A 186 1.65 -6.17 -6.77
C GLY A 186 3.16 -5.94 -6.63
N ALA A 187 3.67 -5.73 -5.41
CA ALA A 187 5.07 -5.46 -5.15
C ALA A 187 5.98 -6.65 -5.53
N ILE A 188 5.52 -7.89 -5.34
CA ILE A 188 6.24 -9.08 -5.83
C ILE A 188 6.46 -8.97 -7.35
N MET A 189 5.40 -8.69 -8.10
CA MET A 189 5.46 -8.61 -9.57
C MET A 189 6.28 -7.40 -10.04
N MET A 190 6.09 -6.23 -9.43
CA MET A 190 6.81 -5.02 -9.84
C MET A 190 8.29 -5.09 -9.48
N MET A 191 8.66 -5.74 -8.38
CA MET A 191 10.06 -5.94 -8.01
C MET A 191 10.78 -6.83 -9.03
N TYR A 192 10.11 -7.85 -9.57
CA TYR A 192 10.66 -8.65 -10.67
C TYR A 192 10.92 -7.79 -11.92
N LEU A 193 9.99 -6.92 -12.30
CA LEU A 193 10.16 -6.04 -13.47
C LEU A 193 11.30 -5.02 -13.27
N HIS A 194 11.54 -4.58 -12.04
CA HIS A 194 12.71 -3.76 -11.69
C HIS A 194 14.02 -4.55 -11.68
N GLY A 195 13.99 -5.88 -11.85
CA GLY A 195 15.16 -6.76 -11.76
C GLY A 195 15.69 -6.94 -10.34
N GLY A 196 14.87 -6.67 -9.32
CA GLY A 196 15.25 -6.78 -7.92
C GLY A 196 14.84 -8.12 -7.27
N ASP A 197 15.12 -8.24 -5.97
CA ASP A 197 14.83 -9.45 -5.20
C ASP A 197 13.36 -9.53 -4.76
N TRP A 198 12.51 -9.92 -5.70
CA TRP A 198 11.09 -10.18 -5.44
C TRP A 198 10.84 -11.39 -4.54
N GLN A 199 11.80 -12.32 -4.47
CA GLN A 199 11.68 -13.53 -3.65
C GLN A 199 11.76 -13.18 -2.17
N SER A 200 12.62 -12.22 -1.79
CA SER A 200 12.65 -11.67 -0.43
C SER A 200 11.31 -11.06 -0.03
N ILE A 201 10.69 -10.24 -0.89
CA ILE A 201 9.35 -9.68 -0.62
C ILE A 201 8.34 -10.81 -0.42
N ARG A 202 8.34 -11.80 -1.31
CA ARG A 202 7.44 -12.96 -1.21
C ARG A 202 7.64 -13.75 0.09
N ARG A 203 8.88 -13.96 0.53
CA ARG A 203 9.18 -14.64 1.80
C ARG A 203 8.65 -13.86 3.00
N ALA A 204 8.97 -12.57 3.08
CA ALA A 204 8.51 -11.70 4.16
C ALA A 204 6.98 -11.66 4.26
N LEU A 205 6.28 -11.53 3.13
CA LEU A 205 4.80 -11.56 3.11
C LEU A 205 4.25 -12.91 3.62
N LYS A 206 4.85 -14.04 3.23
CA LYS A 206 4.46 -15.36 3.76
C LYS A 206 4.71 -15.49 5.26
N GLU A 207 5.84 -15.00 5.75
CA GLU A 207 6.20 -15.04 7.17
C GLU A 207 5.22 -14.23 8.03
N ILE A 208 4.82 -13.05 7.54
CA ILE A 208 3.80 -12.19 8.14
C ILE A 208 2.39 -12.83 8.03
N GLY A 209 2.17 -13.71 7.06
CA GLY A 209 0.85 -14.31 6.79
C GLY A 209 -0.03 -13.49 5.85
N ALA A 210 0.57 -12.63 5.03
CA ALA A 210 -0.10 -11.91 3.95
C ALA A 210 -0.16 -12.76 2.65
N PRO A 211 -1.17 -12.54 1.78
CA PRO A 211 -1.27 -13.22 0.48
C PRO A 211 -0.05 -12.98 -0.42
N THR A 212 0.33 -14.01 -1.17
CA THR A 212 1.37 -13.96 -2.21
C THR A 212 0.92 -14.50 -3.56
N THR A 213 -0.34 -14.94 -3.67
CA THR A 213 -0.90 -15.56 -4.87
C THR A 213 -2.31 -15.03 -5.15
N ALA A 214 -2.76 -15.14 -6.41
CA ALA A 214 -4.12 -14.81 -6.81
C ALA A 214 -5.17 -15.58 -6.00
N ARG A 215 -4.91 -16.87 -5.75
CA ARG A 215 -5.79 -17.74 -4.96
C ARG A 215 -5.95 -17.25 -3.51
N GLU A 216 -4.86 -16.85 -2.86
CA GLU A 216 -4.88 -16.31 -1.49
C GLU A 216 -5.58 -14.94 -1.43
N LEU A 217 -5.54 -14.15 -2.51
CA LEU A 217 -6.34 -12.93 -2.65
C LEU A 217 -7.83 -13.21 -2.95
N GLY A 218 -8.22 -14.46 -3.23
CA GLY A 218 -9.58 -14.81 -3.60
C GLY A 218 -10.02 -14.31 -4.98
N VAL A 219 -9.07 -14.12 -5.90
CA VAL A 219 -9.31 -13.66 -7.28
C VAL A 219 -8.84 -14.68 -8.31
N ALA A 220 -9.38 -14.62 -9.53
CA ALA A 220 -8.96 -15.48 -10.62
C ALA A 220 -7.62 -15.02 -11.21
N ARG A 221 -6.88 -15.94 -11.83
CA ARG A 221 -5.63 -15.62 -12.56
C ARG A 221 -5.87 -14.56 -13.63
N GLU A 222 -6.99 -14.68 -14.34
CA GLU A 222 -7.39 -13.79 -15.43
C GLU A 222 -7.65 -12.37 -14.92
N ASP A 223 -8.13 -12.21 -13.68
CA ASP A 223 -8.35 -10.90 -13.07
C ASP A 223 -7.02 -10.21 -12.74
N VAL A 224 -6.03 -10.97 -12.29
CA VAL A 224 -4.66 -10.46 -12.06
C VAL A 224 -4.04 -9.99 -13.38
N ILE A 225 -4.14 -10.79 -14.44
CA ILE A 225 -3.63 -10.42 -15.76
C ILE A 225 -4.35 -9.17 -16.29
N LYS A 226 -5.67 -9.12 -16.23
CA LYS A 226 -6.44 -7.93 -16.64
C LYS A 226 -6.06 -6.70 -15.82
N ALA A 227 -5.86 -6.84 -14.50
CA ALA A 227 -5.43 -5.74 -13.64
C ALA A 227 -4.06 -5.19 -14.04
N LEU A 228 -3.09 -6.07 -14.38
CA LEU A 228 -1.78 -5.67 -14.90
C LEU A 228 -1.90 -4.87 -16.20
N LEU A 229 -2.71 -5.34 -17.15
CA LEU A 229 -2.95 -4.67 -18.44
C LEU A 229 -3.67 -3.31 -18.28
N MET A 230 -4.47 -3.16 -17.23
CA MET A 230 -5.19 -1.92 -16.92
C MET A 230 -4.41 -0.95 -16.04
N ALA A 231 -3.38 -1.42 -15.32
CA ALA A 231 -2.70 -0.65 -14.26
C ALA A 231 -2.22 0.73 -14.75
N GLN A 232 -1.56 0.81 -15.91
CA GLN A 232 -1.05 2.09 -16.44
C GLN A 232 -2.17 3.12 -16.74
N LYS A 233 -3.39 2.65 -17.03
CA LYS A 233 -4.56 3.50 -17.27
C LYS A 233 -5.16 4.09 -15.99
N ILE A 234 -4.81 3.55 -14.81
CA ILE A 234 -5.31 4.07 -13.51
C ILE A 234 -4.73 5.46 -13.22
N ARG A 235 -3.45 5.69 -13.55
CA ARG A 235 -2.76 6.97 -13.38
C ARG A 235 -1.89 7.26 -14.60
N PRO A 236 -2.46 7.69 -15.73
CA PRO A 236 -1.72 7.80 -17.00
C PRO A 236 -0.58 8.83 -16.95
N ARG A 237 -0.62 9.79 -16.02
CA ARG A 237 0.44 10.79 -15.82
C ARG A 237 1.58 10.31 -14.92
N ARG A 238 1.45 9.16 -14.26
CA ARG A 238 2.47 8.63 -13.34
C ARG A 238 3.36 7.65 -14.10
N TYR A 239 4.63 8.00 -14.29
CA TYR A 239 5.59 7.08 -14.90
C TYR A 239 6.09 6.04 -13.89
N THR A 240 6.15 4.78 -14.31
CA THR A 240 6.54 3.61 -13.50
C THR A 240 7.29 2.59 -14.38
N VAL A 241 7.68 1.46 -13.80
CA VAL A 241 8.27 0.32 -14.53
C VAL A 241 7.36 -0.26 -15.63
N LEU A 242 6.04 -0.01 -15.55
CA LEU A 242 5.08 -0.42 -16.58
C LEU A 242 5.16 0.43 -17.86
N GLY A 243 6.03 1.45 -17.89
CA GLY A 243 6.20 2.31 -19.05
C GLY A 243 5.00 3.24 -19.30
N ALA A 244 4.96 3.84 -20.49
CA ALA A 244 3.88 4.76 -20.87
C ALA A 244 2.62 4.01 -21.35
N ASP A 245 2.82 2.90 -22.07
CA ASP A 245 1.76 2.15 -22.74
C ASP A 245 1.26 0.94 -21.95
N GLY A 246 1.92 0.62 -20.82
CA GLY A 246 1.64 -0.55 -20.01
C GLY A 246 2.43 -1.79 -20.44
N ILE A 247 2.16 -2.91 -19.78
CA ILE A 247 2.76 -4.21 -20.06
C ILE A 247 1.99 -4.93 -21.19
N SER A 248 2.67 -5.71 -22.04
CA SER A 248 1.99 -6.53 -23.04
C SER A 248 1.29 -7.74 -22.41
N PRO A 249 0.27 -8.34 -23.08
CA PRO A 249 -0.37 -9.57 -22.61
C PRO A 249 0.62 -10.71 -22.35
N GLU A 250 1.57 -10.94 -23.26
CA GLU A 250 2.57 -12.00 -23.16
C GLU A 250 3.50 -11.78 -21.97
N ALA A 251 3.91 -10.52 -21.75
CA ALA A 251 4.74 -10.15 -20.62
C ALA A 251 3.96 -10.27 -19.29
N ALA A 252 2.68 -9.92 -19.26
CA ALA A 252 1.83 -10.11 -18.08
C ALA A 252 1.63 -11.59 -17.72
N GLU A 253 1.40 -12.45 -18.72
CA GLU A 253 1.30 -13.89 -18.53
C GLU A 253 2.62 -14.50 -18.02
N HIS A 254 3.74 -14.08 -18.61
CA HIS A 254 5.06 -14.51 -18.16
C HIS A 254 5.32 -14.03 -16.72
N LEU A 255 4.96 -12.79 -16.38
CA LEU A 255 5.18 -12.18 -15.08
C LEU A 255 4.46 -12.93 -13.95
N VAL A 256 3.17 -13.24 -14.12
CA VAL A 256 2.41 -13.95 -13.08
C VAL A 256 2.97 -15.37 -12.85
N LYS A 257 3.41 -16.03 -13.93
CA LYS A 257 4.00 -17.38 -13.88
C LYS A 257 5.37 -17.38 -13.21
N VAL A 258 6.29 -16.50 -13.61
CA VAL A 258 7.67 -16.50 -13.10
C VAL A 258 7.74 -16.09 -11.63
N THR A 259 6.87 -15.17 -11.21
CA THR A 259 6.75 -14.77 -9.80
C THR A 259 5.97 -15.78 -8.96
N GLY A 260 5.26 -16.71 -9.61
CA GLY A 260 4.40 -17.70 -8.98
C GLY A 260 3.20 -17.10 -8.26
N VAL A 261 2.72 -15.94 -8.74
CA VAL A 261 1.50 -15.27 -8.27
C VAL A 261 0.27 -15.98 -8.85
N ALA A 262 0.31 -16.43 -10.11
CA ALA A 262 -0.79 -17.15 -10.79
C ALA A 262 -0.32 -18.04 -11.95
#